data_AF-A0A382RGK2-F1
#
_entry.id   AF-A0A382RGK2-F1
#
_cell.length_a   1.000
_cell.length_b   1.000
_cell.length_c   1.000
_cell.angle_alpha   90.00
_cell.angle_beta   90.00
_cell.angle_gamma   90.00
#
_symmetry.space_group_name_H-M   'P 1'
#
loop_
_entity.id
_entity.type
_entity.pdbx_description
1 polymer ?
#
loop_
_entity_poly.entity_id
_entity_poly.type
_entity_poly.pdbx_seq_one_letter_code
_entity_poly.pdbx_strand_id
1 'polypeptide(L)' 'MPTAKFIEKFLDAEWRARLDLELSKSNNRTILSHQKHHGPLQVQKPFYPERNGTCHVYILHPPGGVV' A
#
# COMPACT_ATOMS: atom_id res chain seq x y z
N MET A 1 30.84 1.01 3.83
CA MET A 1 29.91 0.72 4.94
C MET A 1 29.09 1.96 5.19
N PRO A 2 27.76 1.99 4.94
CA PRO A 2 26.97 3.17 5.23
C PRO A 2 26.87 3.34 6.74
N THR A 3 27.22 4.53 7.22
CA THR A 3 27.27 4.92 8.62
C THR A 3 25.88 4.96 9.26
N ALA A 4 25.82 4.66 10.57
CA ALA A 4 24.62 4.56 11.43
C ALA A 4 23.59 5.70 11.26
N LYS A 5 24.02 6.87 10.77
CA LYS A 5 23.19 8.03 10.45
C LYS A 5 22.10 7.76 9.41
N PHE A 6 22.28 6.77 8.53
CA PHE A 6 21.24 6.38 7.56
C PHE A 6 20.11 5.58 8.23
N ILE A 7 20.43 4.77 9.24
CA ILE A 7 19.46 3.92 9.96
C ILE A 7 18.56 4.76 10.86
N GLU A 8 19.10 5.77 11.55
CA GLU A 8 18.30 6.66 12.41
C GLU A 8 17.19 7.37 11.65
N LYS A 9 17.43 7.81 10.40
CA LYS A 9 16.38 8.44 9.57
C LYS A 9 15.17 7.52 9.29
N PHE A 10 15.34 6.20 9.35
CA PHE A 10 14.25 5.24 9.18
C PHE A 10 13.55 4.87 10.49
N LEU A 11 14.20 5.06 11.64
CA LEU A 11 13.63 4.77 12.95
C LEU A 11 12.66 5.88 13.41
N ASP A 12 12.87 7.11 12.96
CA ASP A 12 12.03 8.27 13.30
C ASP A 12 10.85 8.52 12.35
N ALA A 13 10.70 7.70 11.29
CA ALA A 13 9.51 7.78 10.45
C ALA A 13 8.32 7.24 11.27
N GLU A 14 7.48 8.15 11.79
CA GLU A 14 6.28 7.80 12.56
C GLU A 14 5.57 6.59 11.90
N TRP A 15 5.44 5.48 12.63
CA TRP A 15 4.72 4.27 12.19
C TRP A 15 3.21 4.52 12.04
N ARG A 16 2.78 5.78 12.06
CA ARG A 16 1.41 6.19 11.79
C ARG A 16 1.17 6.08 10.29
N ALA A 17 0.45 5.03 9.93
CA ALA A 17 0.06 4.81 8.56
C ALA A 17 -1.43 5.09 8.36
N ARG A 18 -1.78 5.59 7.19
CA ARG A 18 -3.17 5.80 6.75
C ARG A 18 -3.29 5.42 5.29
N LEU A 19 -4.39 4.76 4.94
CA LEU A 19 -4.79 4.50 3.57
C LEU A 19 -6.16 5.11 3.34
N ASP A 20 -6.29 5.89 2.27
CA ASP A 20 -7.57 6.33 1.73
C ASP A 20 -7.73 5.69 0.35
N LEU A 21 -8.68 4.75 0.26
CA LEU A 21 -8.95 3.95 -0.93
C LEU A 21 -10.40 4.14 -1.35
N GLU A 22 -10.61 4.30 -2.65
CA GLU A 22 -11.95 4.30 -3.23
C GLU A 22 -12.04 3.21 -4.28
N LEU A 23 -13.03 2.32 -4.11
CA LEU A 23 -13.41 1.34 -5.11
C LEU A 23 -14.73 1.74 -5.75
N SER A 24 -14.75 1.79 -7.07
CA SER A 24 -15.94 2.17 -7.83
C SER A 24 -16.17 1.22 -9.00
N LYS A 25 -17.42 1.16 -9.46
CA LYS A 25 -17.77 0.36 -10.64
C LYS A 25 -17.36 1.11 -11.90
N SER A 26 -16.60 0.45 -12.77
CA SER A 26 -16.25 0.93 -14.11
C SER A 26 -16.52 -0.18 -15.12
N ASN A 27 -17.48 0.05 -16.02
CA ASN A 27 -17.98 -0.96 -16.95
C ASN A 27 -18.47 -2.23 -16.20
N ASN A 28 -17.96 -3.39 -16.59
CA ASN A 28 -18.28 -4.69 -15.99
C ASN A 28 -17.26 -5.13 -14.93
N ARG A 29 -16.54 -4.20 -14.31
CA ARG A 29 -15.61 -4.49 -13.20
C ARG A 29 -15.61 -3.41 -12.14
N THR A 30 -15.13 -3.74 -10.95
CA THR A 30 -14.77 -2.75 -9.92
C THR A 30 -13.35 -2.26 -10.21
N ILE A 31 -13.00 -1.01 -9.93
CA ILE A 31 -11.62 -0.50 -10.04
C ILE A 31 -11.23 0.20 -8.75
N LEU A 32 -9.93 0.33 -8.49
CA LEU A 32 -9.42 1.24 -7.47
C LEU A 32 -9.33 2.64 -8.11
N SER A 33 -10.40 3.45 -7.97
CA SER A 33 -10.48 4.79 -8.57
C SER A 33 -9.64 5.82 -7.83
N HIS A 34 -9.39 5.60 -6.54
CA HIS A 34 -8.55 6.47 -5.73
C HIS A 34 -7.63 5.67 -4.81
N GLN A 35 -6.40 6.16 -4.66
CA GLN A 35 -5.43 5.64 -3.71
C GLN A 35 -4.55 6.78 -3.20
N LYS A 36 -4.59 7.00 -1.88
CA LYS A 36 -3.60 7.79 -1.15
C LYS A 36 -3.08 6.98 0.02
N HIS A 37 -1.78 7.08 0.26
CA HIS A 37 -1.13 6.47 1.40
C HIS A 37 -0.29 7.50 2.15
N HIS A 38 -0.24 7.34 3.46
CA HIS A 38 0.67 8.03 4.35
C HIS A 38 1.44 6.99 5.17
N GLY A 39 2.74 7.22 5.38
CA GLY A 39 3.60 6.31 6.11
C GLY A 39 3.90 5.02 5.33
N PRO A 40 4.26 3.93 6.01
CA PRO A 40 4.83 2.74 5.37
C PRO A 40 3.81 1.83 4.68
N LEU A 41 2.49 2.04 4.86
CA LEU A 41 1.49 1.21 4.19
C LEU A 41 1.49 1.44 2.68
N GLN A 42 1.54 0.34 1.92
CA GLN A 42 1.51 0.36 0.47
C GLN A 42 0.34 -0.50 -0.03
N VAL A 43 -0.16 -0.22 -1.23
CA VAL A 43 -1.19 -1.02 -1.88
C VAL A 43 -0.67 -1.43 -3.25
N GLN A 44 -0.61 -2.75 -3.49
CA GLN A 44 -0.18 -3.26 -4.79
C GLN A 44 -1.17 -2.90 -5.89
N LYS A 45 -0.70 -2.92 -7.14
CA LYS A 45 -1.55 -2.74 -8.31
C LYS A 45 -2.75 -3.70 -8.25
N PRO A 46 -3.99 -3.22 -8.43
CA PRO A 46 -5.17 -4.07 -8.45
C PRO A 46 -5.09 -5.15 -9.53
N PHE A 47 -5.63 -6.33 -9.23
CA PHE A 47 -5.71 -7.46 -10.14
C PHE A 47 -7.09 -8.12 -10.10
N TYR A 48 -7.39 -8.96 -11.08
CA TYR A 48 -8.75 -9.46 -11.38
C TYR A 48 -8.73 -10.97 -11.68
N PRO A 49 -8.62 -11.83 -10.65
CA PRO A 49 -8.60 -13.28 -10.84
C PRO A 49 -10.00 -13.82 -11.20
N GLU A 50 -11.06 -13.14 -10.75
CA GLU A 50 -12.44 -13.55 -10.98
C GLU A 50 -12.99 -13.04 -12.31
N ARG A 51 -13.76 -13.89 -13.01
CA ARG A 51 -14.37 -13.55 -14.32
C ARG A 51 -15.44 -12.45 -14.23
N ASN A 52 -16.02 -12.24 -13.05
CA ASN A 52 -17.08 -11.26 -12.83
C ASN A 52 -16.57 -9.81 -12.68
N GLY A 53 -15.25 -9.59 -12.81
CA GLY A 53 -14.66 -8.25 -12.68
C GLY A 53 -14.50 -7.78 -11.23
N THR A 54 -14.48 -8.70 -10.25
CA THR A 54 -14.15 -8.37 -8.86
C THR A 54 -12.71 -7.87 -8.77
N CYS A 55 -12.52 -6.71 -8.14
CA CYS A 55 -11.22 -6.10 -7.92
C CYS A 55 -10.58 -6.69 -6.66
N HIS A 56 -9.37 -7.20 -6.78
CA HIS A 56 -8.56 -7.65 -5.65
C HIS A 56 -7.38 -6.71 -5.48
N VAL A 57 -7.09 -6.34 -4.23
CA VAL A 57 -5.95 -5.51 -3.85
C VAL A 57 -5.23 -6.15 -2.69
N TYR A 58 -3.90 -6.04 -2.68
CA TYR A 58 -3.09 -6.39 -1.52
C TYR A 58 -2.65 -5.13 -0.81
N ILE A 59 -2.94 -5.05 0.49
CA ILE A 59 -2.35 -4.07 1.38
C ILE A 59 -1.07 -4.68 1.93
N LEU A 60 0.04 -4.00 1.70
CA LEU A 60 1.33 -4.36 2.26
C LEU A 60 1.58 -3.47 3.47
N HIS A 61 1.79 -4.13 4.60
CA HIS A 61 2.39 -3.53 5.78
C HIS A 61 3.83 -4.03 5.83
N PRO A 62 4.80 -3.25 5.31
CA PRO A 62 6.20 -3.64 5.38
C PRO A 62 6.54 -3.93 6.86
N PRO A 63 7.22 -5.04 7.17
CA PRO A 63 7.73 -5.25 8.51
C PRO A 63 8.65 -4.07 8.85
N GLY A 64 8.39 -3.42 9.98
CA GLY A 64 9.25 -2.35 10.47
C GLY A 64 10.60 -2.94 10.85
N GLY A 65 11.58 -2.79 9.95
CA GLY A 65 12.97 -3.14 10.21
C GLY A 65 13.38 -4.50 9.65
N VAL A 66 14.67 -4.56 9.32
CA VAL A 66 15.45 -5.78 9.07
C VAL A 66 15.16 -6.81 10.19
N VAL A 67 15.05 -8.09 9.83
CA VAL A 67 15.03 -9.20 10.80
C VAL A 67 16.20 -9.15 11.78
#